data_AF-A0A8S8ZEP5-F1
#
_entry.id   AF-A0A8S8ZEP5-F1
#
_cell.length_a   1.000
_cell.length_b   1.000
_cell.length_c   1.000
_cell.angle_alpha   90.00
_cell.angle_beta   90.00
_cell.angle_gamma   90.00
#
_symmetry.space_group_name_H-M   'P 1'
#
loop_
_entity.id
_entity.type
_entity.pdbx_description
1 polymer ?
#
loop_
_entity_poly.entity_id
_entity_poly.type
_entity_poly.pdbx_seq_one_letter_code
_entity_poly.pdbx_strand_id
1 'polypeptide(L)'
;MPCSNCHRHCCACVVDLSKSNSCSECVRRKTSCDGHDIARRLYQSMKDANRLEEEEDKLLRSSVEIQSRLLRVREQKRHLQKRQKEMFDHGMADLAEELGDTDPLVEESASSSGVPAASVKLTGGLVFEQWAQENGLEMPDFEVVAVGQGSGDANPQSLS
;
A
#
# COMPACT_ATOMS: atom_id res chain seq x y z
N MET A 1 -28.71 26.15 -13.53
CA MET A 1 -27.60 26.49 -12.62
C MET A 1 -27.35 27.99 -12.72
N PRO A 2 -27.36 28.77 -11.63
CA PRO A 2 -27.17 30.22 -11.69
C PRO A 2 -25.70 30.59 -11.96
N CYS A 3 -25.47 31.70 -12.67
CA CYS A 3 -24.14 32.30 -12.80
C CYS A 3 -23.71 32.94 -11.46
N SER A 4 -22.41 33.20 -11.28
CA SER A 4 -21.88 33.73 -10.01
C SER A 4 -22.54 35.03 -9.59
N ASN A 5 -22.85 35.91 -10.55
CA ASN A 5 -23.49 37.18 -10.26
C ASN A 5 -24.95 37.01 -9.81
N CYS A 6 -25.70 36.15 -10.48
CA CYS A 6 -27.08 35.88 -10.10
C CYS A 6 -27.18 35.14 -8.76
N HIS A 7 -26.20 34.27 -8.48
CA HIS A 7 -26.10 33.60 -7.18
C HIS A 7 -25.84 34.60 -6.04
N ARG A 8 -24.92 35.55 -6.21
CA ARG A 8 -24.61 36.58 -5.21
C ARG A 8 -25.77 37.54 -4.94
N HIS A 9 -26.55 37.86 -5.96
CA HIS A 9 -27.68 38.78 -5.85
C HIS A 9 -29.03 38.08 -5.63
N CYS A 10 -29.02 36.76 -5.43
CA CYS A 10 -30.21 35.93 -5.24
C CYS A 10 -31.31 36.18 -6.29
N CYS A 11 -30.93 36.39 -7.55
CA CYS A 11 -31.88 36.62 -8.64
C CYS A 11 -32.00 35.41 -9.58
N ALA A 12 -33.12 35.37 -10.31
CA ALA A 12 -33.40 34.30 -11.25
C ALA A 12 -32.44 34.35 -12.46
N CYS A 13 -31.57 33.35 -12.57
CA CYS A 13 -30.63 33.22 -13.67
C CYS A 13 -31.26 32.44 -14.83
N VAL A 14 -31.82 33.14 -15.81
CA VAL A 14 -32.41 32.54 -17.01
C VAL A 14 -31.51 32.83 -18.21
N VAL A 15 -31.06 31.78 -18.90
CA VAL A 15 -30.22 31.87 -20.10
C VAL A 15 -31.03 31.34 -21.28
N ASP A 16 -31.16 32.14 -22.34
CA ASP A 16 -31.70 31.71 -23.64
C ASP A 16 -30.51 31.41 -24.58
N LEU A 17 -30.12 30.14 -24.62
CA LEU A 17 -28.97 29.63 -25.38
C LEU A 17 -29.08 29.91 -26.88
N SER A 18 -30.28 30.14 -27.39
CA SER A 18 -30.55 30.46 -28.80
C SER A 18 -30.11 31.86 -29.19
N LYS A 19 -30.01 32.79 -28.21
CA LYS A 19 -29.76 34.21 -28.45
C LYS A 19 -28.44 34.69 -27.88
N SER A 20 -28.02 34.17 -26.73
CA SER A 20 -26.73 34.55 -26.12
C SER A 20 -26.24 33.53 -25.09
N ASN A 21 -24.94 33.56 -24.82
CA ASN A 21 -24.34 32.80 -23.71
C ASN A 21 -24.50 33.47 -22.34
N SER A 22 -25.16 34.64 -22.29
CA SER A 22 -25.35 35.42 -21.06
C SER A 22 -26.79 35.28 -20.55
N CYS A 23 -26.96 35.30 -19.22
CA CYS A 23 -28.30 35.31 -18.64
C CYS A 23 -28.97 36.69 -18.78
N SER A 24 -30.29 36.71 -18.75
CA SER A 24 -31.11 37.92 -18.87
C SER A 24 -30.72 39.01 -17.86
N GLU A 25 -30.43 38.61 -16.63
CA GLU A 25 -30.02 39.55 -15.57
C GLU A 25 -28.64 40.16 -15.80
N CYS A 26 -27.65 39.39 -16.27
CA CYS A 26 -26.33 39.93 -16.60
C CYS A 26 -26.38 40.85 -17.84
N VAL A 27 -27.19 40.50 -18.84
CA VAL A 27 -27.43 41.37 -20.00
C VAL A 27 -28.07 42.69 -19.55
N ARG A 28 -29.11 42.63 -18.71
CA ARG A 28 -29.80 43.80 -18.15
C ARG A 28 -28.86 44.70 -17.33
N ARG A 29 -27.98 44.10 -16.54
CA ARG A 29 -26.99 44.81 -15.69
C ARG A 29 -25.73 45.23 -16.44
N LYS A 30 -25.56 44.81 -17.70
CA LYS A 30 -24.35 45.02 -18.52
C LYS A 30 -23.08 44.52 -17.82
N THR A 31 -23.17 43.38 -17.14
CA THR A 31 -22.06 42.71 -16.46
C THR A 31 -21.70 41.40 -17.16
N SER A 32 -20.47 40.90 -16.98
CA SER A 32 -20.09 39.58 -17.48
C SER A 32 -20.96 38.46 -16.87
N CYS A 33 -21.20 37.41 -17.65
CA CYS A 33 -21.94 36.23 -17.24
C CYS A 33 -21.05 35.00 -17.41
N ASP A 34 -20.80 34.28 -16.32
CA ASP A 34 -19.99 33.06 -16.28
C ASP A 34 -20.84 31.77 -16.25
N GLY A 35 -22.17 31.88 -16.38
CA GLY A 35 -23.07 30.73 -16.27
C GLY A 35 -22.82 29.63 -17.30
N HIS A 36 -22.46 29.99 -18.53
CA HIS A 36 -22.11 29.01 -19.57
C HIS A 36 -20.81 28.25 -19.24
N ASP A 37 -19.81 28.96 -18.73
CA ASP A 37 -18.51 28.38 -18.40
C ASP A 37 -18.62 27.45 -17.18
N ILE A 38 -19.40 27.83 -16.17
CA ILE A 38 -19.69 26.98 -15.01
C ILE A 38 -20.35 25.68 -15.45
N ALA A 39 -21.38 25.76 -16.31
CA ALA A 39 -22.07 24.58 -16.80
C ALA A 39 -21.13 23.65 -17.59
N ARG A 40 -20.27 24.21 -18.45
CA ARG A 40 -19.28 23.44 -19.20
C ARG A 40 -18.25 22.78 -18.29
N ARG A 41 -17.69 23.51 -17.32
CA ARG A 41 -16.70 22.98 -16.37
C ARG A 41 -17.29 21.89 -15.50
N LEU A 42 -18.53 22.07 -15.03
CA LEU A 42 -19.22 21.04 -14.25
C LEU A 42 -19.43 19.77 -15.08
N TYR A 43 -19.90 19.90 -16.32
CA TYR A 43 -20.06 18.75 -17.21
C TYR A 43 -18.74 18.01 -17.43
N GLN A 44 -17.66 18.73 -17.69
CA GLN A 44 -16.34 18.14 -17.85
C GLN A 44 -15.88 17.45 -16.56
N SER A 45 -16.07 18.08 -15.40
CA SER A 45 -15.74 17.51 -14.09
C SER A 45 -16.53 16.23 -13.80
N MET A 46 -17.81 16.17 -14.16
CA MET A 46 -18.62 14.96 -13.99
C MET A 46 -18.15 13.84 -14.92
N LYS A 47 -17.79 14.18 -16.16
CA LYS A 47 -17.23 13.20 -17.11
C LYS A 47 -15.88 12.65 -16.61
N ASP A 48 -15.03 13.52 -16.08
CA ASP A 48 -13.73 13.12 -15.53
C ASP A 48 -13.91 12.28 -14.27
N ALA A 49 -14.86 12.61 -13.39
CA ALA A 49 -15.20 11.81 -12.21
C ALA A 49 -15.65 10.39 -12.61
N ASN A 50 -16.60 10.28 -13.55
CA ASN A 50 -17.06 8.97 -14.03
C ASN A 50 -15.91 8.14 -14.64
N ARG A 51 -15.00 8.80 -15.39
CA ARG A 51 -13.82 8.12 -15.96
C ARG A 51 -12.90 7.60 -14.86
N LEU A 52 -12.68 8.38 -13.81
CA LEU A 52 -11.84 7.98 -12.68
C LEU A 52 -12.49 6.84 -11.88
N GLU A 53 -13.81 6.86 -11.69
CA GLU A 53 -14.55 5.76 -11.05
C GLU A 53 -14.38 4.44 -11.84
N GLU A 54 -14.48 4.49 -13.17
CA GLU A 54 -14.24 3.31 -14.01
C GLU A 54 -12.79 2.81 -13.96
N GLU A 55 -11.82 3.72 -13.85
CA GLU A 55 -10.41 3.39 -13.70
C GLU A 55 -10.13 2.77 -12.31
N GLU A 56 -10.73 3.31 -11.26
CA GLU A 56 -10.67 2.78 -9.89
C GLU A 56 -11.23 1.34 -9.83
N ASP A 57 -12.42 1.12 -10.39
CA ASP A 57 -13.03 -0.21 -10.45
C ASP A 57 -12.14 -1.25 -11.16
N LYS A 58 -11.46 -0.86 -12.23
CA LYS A 58 -10.53 -1.74 -12.96
C LYS A 58 -9.31 -2.06 -12.10
N LEU A 59 -8.76 -1.08 -11.39
CA LEU A 59 -7.62 -1.27 -10.50
C LEU A 59 -7.98 -2.13 -9.28
N LEU A 60 -9.18 -1.99 -8.73
CA LEU A 60 -9.65 -2.84 -7.64
C LEU A 60 -9.74 -4.31 -8.07
N ARG A 61 -10.31 -4.58 -9.26
CA ARG A 61 -10.38 -5.95 -9.79
C ARG A 61 -8.99 -6.56 -10.00
N SER A 62 -8.06 -5.81 -10.60
CA SER A 62 -6.69 -6.28 -10.81
C SER A 62 -5.94 -6.50 -9.50
N SER A 63 -6.18 -5.65 -8.49
CA SER A 63 -5.62 -5.82 -7.14
C SER A 63 -6.08 -7.12 -6.50
N VAL A 64 -7.38 -7.44 -6.56
CA VAL A 64 -7.93 -8.70 -6.05
C VAL A 64 -7.30 -9.91 -6.76
N GLU A 65 -7.13 -9.83 -8.08
CA GLU A 65 -6.46 -10.88 -8.84
C GLU A 65 -5.01 -11.09 -8.39
N ILE A 66 -4.24 -10.01 -8.24
CA ILE A 66 -2.84 -10.06 -7.77
C ILE A 66 -2.77 -10.63 -6.36
N GLN A 67 -3.65 -10.22 -5.45
CA GLN A 67 -3.72 -10.75 -4.09
C GLN A 67 -4.00 -12.26 -4.09
N SER A 68 -4.93 -12.73 -4.92
CA SER A 68 -5.22 -14.16 -5.04
C SER A 68 -4.01 -14.97 -5.53
N ARG A 69 -3.24 -14.42 -6.49
CA ARG A 69 -2.01 -15.03 -6.98
C ARG A 69 -0.93 -15.05 -5.90
N LEU A 70 -0.78 -13.96 -5.16
CA LEU A 70 0.16 -13.87 -4.04
C LEU A 70 -0.12 -14.93 -2.97
N LEU A 71 -1.39 -15.15 -2.62
CA LEU A 71 -1.78 -16.19 -1.66
C LEU A 71 -1.38 -17.58 -2.15
N ARG A 72 -1.61 -17.89 -3.43
CA ARG A 72 -1.19 -19.17 -4.04
C ARG A 72 0.33 -19.36 -3.97
N VAL A 73 1.09 -18.34 -4.33
CA VAL A 73 2.56 -18.39 -4.27
C VAL A 73 3.05 -18.60 -2.84
N ARG A 74 2.45 -17.93 -1.86
CA ARG A 74 2.77 -18.12 -0.44
C ARG A 74 2.47 -19.54 0.04
N GLU A 75 1.39 -20.14 -0.42
CA GLU A 75 1.04 -21.54 -0.10
C GLU A 75 2.05 -22.51 -0.70
N GLN A 76 2.39 -22.33 -1.98
CA GLN A 76 3.41 -23.14 -2.66
C GLN A 76 4.77 -23.02 -1.95
N LYS A 77 5.17 -21.82 -1.56
CA LYS A 77 6.40 -21.60 -0.78
C LYS A 77 6.38 -22.35 0.55
N ARG A 78 5.27 -22.26 1.31
CA ARG A 78 5.11 -22.98 2.58
C ARG A 78 5.19 -24.49 2.39
N HIS A 79 4.56 -25.02 1.35
CA HIS A 79 4.62 -26.45 1.02
C HIS A 79 6.06 -26.90 0.72
N LEU A 80 6.80 -26.14 -0.10
CA LEU A 80 8.19 -26.46 -0.42
C LEU A 80 9.10 -26.39 0.81
N GLN A 81 8.92 -25.39 1.67
CA GLN A 81 9.66 -25.28 2.93
C GLN A 81 9.38 -26.45 3.86
N LYS A 82 8.11 -26.88 3.96
CA LYS A 82 7.75 -28.07 4.74
C LYS A 82 8.44 -29.31 4.20
N ARG A 83 8.37 -29.54 2.88
CA ARG A 83 9.03 -30.68 2.23
C ARG A 83 10.55 -30.64 2.40
N GLN A 84 11.17 -29.46 2.29
CA GLN A 84 12.60 -29.28 2.53
C GLN A 84 12.98 -29.67 3.96
N LYS A 85 12.18 -29.24 4.94
CA LYS A 85 12.40 -29.62 6.34
C LYS A 85 12.24 -31.12 6.55
N GLU A 86 11.18 -31.73 6.01
CA GLU A 86 10.96 -33.18 6.10
C GLU A 86 12.15 -33.96 5.52
N MET A 87 12.65 -33.58 4.34
CA MET A 87 13.83 -34.22 3.74
C MET A 87 15.10 -34.02 4.56
N PHE A 88 15.28 -32.84 5.16
CA PHE A 88 16.41 -32.55 6.04
C PHE A 88 16.35 -33.39 7.32
N ASP A 89 15.19 -33.43 7.97
CA ASP A 89 14.98 -34.19 9.21
C ASP A 89 15.21 -35.69 8.97
N HIS A 90 14.74 -36.23 7.84
CA HIS A 90 15.03 -37.60 7.43
C HIS A 90 16.52 -37.84 7.19
N GLY A 91 17.19 -37.01 6.39
CA GLY A 91 18.62 -37.18 6.14
C GLY A 91 19.48 -37.08 7.41
N MET A 92 19.08 -36.25 8.37
CA MET A 92 19.75 -36.16 9.68
C MET A 92 19.49 -37.39 10.55
N ALA A 93 18.30 -37.99 10.48
CA ALA A 93 17.98 -39.23 11.18
C ALA A 93 18.79 -40.41 10.61
N ASP A 94 18.87 -40.53 9.28
CA ASP A 94 19.66 -41.57 8.60
C ASP A 94 21.15 -41.47 8.98
N LEU A 95 21.71 -40.25 9.03
CA LEU A 95 23.08 -40.02 9.50
C LEU A 95 23.25 -40.38 10.98
N ALA A 96 22.27 -40.06 11.83
CA ALA A 96 22.34 -40.39 13.25
C ALA A 96 22.30 -41.90 13.50
N GLU A 97 21.55 -42.66 12.68
CA GLU A 97 21.53 -44.13 12.70
C GLU A 97 22.89 -44.70 12.26
N GLU A 98 23.46 -44.22 11.14
CA GLU A 98 24.76 -44.66 10.64
C GLU A 98 25.92 -44.41 11.64
N LEU A 99 25.89 -43.27 12.35
CA LEU A 99 26.86 -42.98 13.41
C LEU A 99 26.54 -43.70 14.73
N GLY A 100 25.27 -44.02 15.01
CA GLY A 100 24.84 -44.72 16.22
C GLY A 100 25.17 -46.21 16.24
N ASP A 101 25.35 -46.82 15.07
CA ASP A 101 25.82 -48.20 14.91
C ASP A 101 27.36 -48.33 15.01
N THR A 102 28.09 -47.23 15.22
CA THR A 102 29.48 -47.29 15.65
C THR A 102 29.57 -47.38 17.18
N ASP A 103 29.99 -48.55 17.69
CA ASP A 103 30.22 -48.84 19.10
C ASP A 103 30.96 -47.70 19.84
N PRO A 104 30.62 -47.39 21.12
CA PRO A 104 31.27 -46.35 21.88
C PRO A 104 32.62 -46.84 22.40
N LEU A 105 33.65 -46.77 21.56
CA LEU A 105 35.02 -46.65 22.02
C LEU A 105 35.49 -45.25 21.66
N VAL A 106 35.38 -44.33 22.62
CA VAL A 106 36.45 -43.42 23.06
C VAL A 106 35.88 -42.49 24.15
N GLU A 107 36.45 -42.62 25.35
CA GLU A 107 36.34 -41.69 26.46
C GLU A 107 36.94 -40.31 26.14
N GLU A 108 36.44 -39.32 26.86
CA GLU A 108 37.06 -38.02 27.16
C GLU A 108 37.74 -37.26 26.02
N SER A 109 37.01 -36.27 25.51
CA SER A 109 37.58 -34.96 25.23
C SER A 109 36.53 -33.90 25.51
N ALA A 110 36.36 -33.58 26.79
CA ALA A 110 35.88 -32.27 27.19
C ALA A 110 36.89 -31.25 26.64
N SER A 111 36.63 -30.69 25.47
CA SER A 111 37.40 -29.57 24.95
C SER A 111 36.46 -28.55 24.34
N SER A 112 36.48 -27.40 25.00
CA SER A 112 35.71 -26.20 24.75
C SER A 112 35.74 -25.76 23.30
N SER A 113 34.56 -25.59 22.70
CA SER A 113 34.33 -24.45 21.81
C SER A 113 32.91 -23.93 22.05
N GLY A 114 32.83 -22.89 22.88
CA GLY A 114 31.64 -22.07 22.96
C GLY A 114 31.46 -21.35 21.63
N VAL A 115 30.66 -21.93 20.73
CA VAL A 115 30.07 -21.17 19.63
C VAL A 115 28.90 -20.43 20.26
N PRO A 116 28.90 -19.07 20.34
CA PRO A 116 27.72 -18.39 20.79
C PRO A 116 26.59 -18.73 19.84
N ALA A 117 25.54 -19.35 20.38
CA ALA A 117 24.27 -19.48 19.71
C ALA A 117 23.74 -18.07 19.43
N ALA A 118 24.15 -17.51 18.28
CA ALA A 118 23.53 -16.34 17.72
C ALA A 118 22.10 -16.75 17.37
N SER A 119 21.21 -16.56 18.34
CA SER A 119 19.78 -16.59 18.12
C SER A 119 19.48 -15.53 17.06
N VAL A 120 19.37 -15.96 15.80
CA VAL A 120 18.88 -15.12 14.72
C VAL A 120 17.41 -14.86 15.03
N LYS A 121 17.16 -13.81 15.81
CA LYS A 121 15.85 -13.19 15.90
C LYS A 121 15.57 -12.62 14.52
N LEU A 122 14.75 -13.32 13.75
CA LEU A 122 14.10 -12.80 12.55
C LEU A 122 13.14 -11.67 12.95
N THR A 123 13.69 -10.51 13.28
CA THR A 123 12.95 -9.24 13.23
C THR A 123 13.08 -8.75 11.79
N GLY A 124 12.03 -9.00 11.01
CA GLY A 124 11.94 -8.63 9.60
C GLY A 124 12.06 -7.12 9.42
N GLY A 125 13.18 -6.70 8.83
CA GLY A 125 13.45 -5.32 8.45
C GLY A 125 14.92 -5.12 8.06
N LEU A 126 15.84 -5.55 8.91
CA LEU A 126 17.26 -5.15 8.81
C LEU A 126 18.17 -6.15 8.09
N VAL A 127 17.72 -7.38 7.81
CA VAL A 127 18.57 -8.44 7.19
C VAL A 127 18.70 -8.26 5.67
N PHE A 128 17.71 -7.63 5.02
CA PHE A 128 17.76 -7.45 3.57
C PHE A 128 18.76 -6.36 3.16
N GLU A 129 18.85 -5.27 3.93
CA GLU A 129 19.80 -4.18 3.67
C GLU A 129 21.25 -4.66 3.78
N GLN A 130 21.56 -5.48 4.78
CA GLN A 130 22.91 -6.02 4.97
C GLN A 130 23.30 -7.01 3.85
N TRP A 131 22.38 -7.88 3.41
CA TRP A 131 22.63 -8.79 2.29
C TRP A 131 22.75 -8.06 0.93
N ALA A 132 21.97 -7.00 0.71
CA ALA A 132 22.03 -6.21 -0.52
C ALA A 132 23.36 -5.45 -0.66
N GLN A 133 23.88 -4.93 0.45
CA GLN A 133 25.14 -4.19 0.49
C GLN A 133 26.36 -5.11 0.25
N GLU A 134 26.32 -6.35 0.72
CA GLU A 134 27.36 -7.37 0.48
C GLU A 134 27.39 -7.85 -0.99
N ASN A 135 26.30 -7.72 -1.74
CA ASN A 135 26.17 -8.22 -3.12
C ASN A 135 26.23 -7.11 -4.19
N GLY A 136 26.55 -5.87 -3.80
CA GLY A 136 26.77 -4.76 -4.74
C GLY A 136 25.54 -4.35 -5.56
N LEU A 137 24.33 -4.62 -5.06
CA LEU A 137 23.08 -4.20 -5.69
C LEU A 137 22.71 -2.82 -5.17
N GLU A 138 22.81 -1.80 -6.03
CA GLU A 138 22.26 -0.47 -5.72
C GLU A 138 20.74 -0.57 -5.58
N MET A 139 20.26 -0.22 -4.39
CA MET A 139 18.83 -0.13 -4.10
C MET A 139 18.25 1.12 -4.76
N PRO A 140 17.06 1.05 -5.40
CA PRO A 140 16.36 2.26 -5.82
C PRO A 140 15.89 3.03 -4.58
N ASP A 141 16.13 4.35 -4.58
CA ASP A 141 15.69 5.27 -3.52
C ASP A 141 14.19 5.14 -3.29
N PHE A 142 13.80 4.49 -2.20
CA PHE A 142 12.43 4.51 -1.72
C PHE A 142 12.32 5.64 -0.70
N GLU A 143 11.74 6.77 -1.11
CA GLU A 143 11.30 7.80 -0.18
C GLU A 143 10.27 7.18 0.77
N VAL A 144 10.68 7.01 2.03
CA VAL A 144 9.78 6.61 3.11
C VAL A 144 8.88 7.80 3.41
N VAL A 145 7.66 7.80 2.84
CA VAL A 145 6.59 8.70 3.29
C VAL A 145 6.20 8.27 4.70
N ALA A 146 6.65 9.02 5.69
CA ALA A 146 6.26 8.85 7.08
C ALA A 146 4.75 9.12 7.21
N VAL A 147 3.94 8.05 7.29
CA VAL A 147 2.55 8.14 7.73
C VAL A 147 2.59 8.36 9.24
N GLY A 148 2.38 9.61 9.66
CA GLY A 148 2.29 10.00 11.06
C GLY A 148 1.18 9.22 11.76
N GLN A 149 1.57 8.41 12.75
CA GLN A 149 0.64 7.81 13.70
C GLN A 149 0.14 8.92 14.62
N GLY A 150 -1.11 9.33 14.43
CA GLY A 150 -1.84 10.12 15.41
C GLY A 150 -2.10 9.28 16.66
N SER A 151 -1.29 9.50 17.69
CA SER A 151 -1.57 9.04 19.05
C SER A 151 -2.68 9.93 19.63
N GLY A 152 -3.89 9.40 19.68
CA GLY A 152 -4.92 9.90 20.57
C GLY A 152 -4.61 9.43 21.99
N ASP A 153 -4.23 10.36 22.86
CA ASP A 153 -4.28 10.15 24.30
C ASP A 153 -5.18 11.20 24.94
N ALA A 154 -6.05 10.68 25.79
CA ALA A 154 -7.17 11.34 26.40
C ALA A 154 -6.76 12.43 27.42
N ASN A 155 -7.59 13.47 27.45
CA ASN A 155 -7.83 14.39 28.54
C ASN A 155 -7.93 13.67 29.91
N PRO A 156 -7.36 14.24 30.98
CA PRO A 156 -8.22 14.56 32.12
C PRO A 156 -7.97 15.95 32.74
N GLN A 157 -9.07 16.51 33.21
CA GLN A 157 -9.26 17.79 33.87
C GLN A 157 -8.42 17.98 35.15
N SER A 158 -8.03 19.24 35.44
CA SER A 158 -8.30 19.96 36.70
C SER A 158 -7.44 21.25 36.76
N LEU A 159 -8.07 22.44 36.70
CA LEU A 159 -8.31 23.33 37.85
C LEU A 159 -7.04 23.94 38.46
N SER A 160 -6.77 25.21 38.14
CA SER A 160 -6.69 26.36 39.07
C SER A 160 -6.19 27.60 38.32
#